data_AF-A0A955Z7Q9-F1
#
_entry.id   AF-A0A955Z7Q9-F1
#
_cell.length_a   1.000
_cell.length_b   1.000
_cell.length_c   1.000
_cell.angle_alpha   90.00
_cell.angle_beta   90.00
_cell.angle_gamma   90.00
#
_symmetry.space_group_name_H-M   'P 1'
#
loop_
_entity.id
_entity.type
_entity.pdbx_description
1 polymer ?
#
loop_
_entity_poly.entity_id
_entity_poly.type
_entity_poly.pdbx_seq_one_letter_code
_entity_poly.pdbx_strand_id
1 'polypeptide(L)'
;MNFSSRPIVGLLVFTVSAVALAAACGNSDESKFDQTDASGTPTDASFGGDSGGQADLYKNDPPPKWCGPAGGPGAPPPPTGTDDCPSDKNKPGCGCTTEGETAPCWEGFRRNRNLGVCKDGTTKCIRLSETRLGWDKCEGQVLPEVGAKGKAACSCFSEGVWKIPNISPCFWDFSDGTSAAVSTVVDGTGKANCPPFPGNPPAVAPPEQWSTDTLKVDCAGKFKLCFELKAGKYEAPVATDCSLAKVCVEGDYVKEDVEQAFPPLPSWASNDSACVKQWNAVGGYGEMTVQGLSVLCDNVDDGSGGAFVFNRVKYCPAKCRNGQNPNDPECQNCGQGGAGTF
;
A
#
# COMPACT_ATOMS: atom_id res chain seq x y z
N MET A 1 21.41 -64.00 -19.90
CA MET A 1 20.06 -64.62 -19.97
C MET A 1 19.09 -63.53 -20.34
N ASN A 2 18.57 -63.58 -21.56
CA ASN A 2 17.59 -62.65 -22.12
C ASN A 2 16.23 -62.90 -21.46
N PHE A 3 15.57 -61.84 -20.97
CA PHE A 3 14.12 -61.87 -20.79
C PHE A 3 13.47 -60.71 -21.53
N SER A 4 12.48 -61.11 -22.31
CA SER A 4 11.82 -60.40 -23.39
C SER A 4 10.54 -59.74 -22.90
N SER A 5 10.32 -58.53 -23.43
CA SER A 5 9.07 -57.79 -23.69
C SER A 5 7.71 -58.43 -23.39
N ARG A 6 6.81 -57.60 -22.82
CA ARG A 6 5.43 -57.33 -23.31
C ARG A 6 4.78 -56.15 -22.54
N PRO A 7 4.30 -55.08 -23.21
CA PRO A 7 3.45 -54.08 -22.56
C PRO A 7 1.97 -54.48 -22.62
N ILE A 8 1.27 -54.35 -21.50
CA ILE A 8 -0.18 -54.52 -21.39
C ILE A 8 -0.85 -53.18 -21.70
N VAL A 9 -1.62 -53.16 -22.79
CA VAL A 9 -2.55 -52.09 -23.15
C VAL A 9 -3.80 -52.26 -22.28
N GLY A 10 -3.99 -51.37 -21.31
CA GLY A 10 -5.17 -51.30 -20.45
C GLY A 10 -6.06 -50.13 -20.83
N LEU A 11 -7.10 -50.43 -21.61
CA LEU A 11 -8.22 -49.58 -21.96
C LEU A 11 -9.02 -49.21 -20.69
N LEU A 12 -9.18 -47.92 -20.36
CA LEU A 12 -10.10 -47.47 -19.30
C LEU A 12 -11.06 -46.42 -19.87
N VAL A 13 -12.33 -46.79 -19.80
CA VAL A 13 -13.51 -46.13 -20.36
C VAL A 13 -13.98 -45.01 -19.43
N PHE A 14 -14.49 -43.96 -20.07
CA PHE A 14 -15.16 -42.77 -19.56
C PHE A 14 -16.17 -42.98 -18.43
N THR A 15 -16.17 -42.06 -17.47
CA THR A 15 -17.40 -41.59 -16.79
C THR A 15 -17.41 -40.06 -16.78
N VAL A 16 -18.28 -39.50 -17.62
CA VAL A 16 -18.71 -38.10 -17.59
C VAL A 16 -19.82 -38.01 -16.54
N SER A 17 -19.54 -37.40 -15.40
CA SER A 17 -20.59 -37.01 -14.43
C SER A 17 -21.00 -35.57 -14.69
N ALA A 18 -22.14 -35.41 -15.34
CA ALA A 18 -22.91 -34.17 -15.33
C ALA A 18 -23.52 -33.99 -13.93
N VAL A 19 -23.14 -32.92 -13.23
CA VAL A 19 -23.83 -32.49 -12.01
C VAL A 19 -24.72 -31.30 -12.37
N ALA A 20 -25.97 -31.46 -11.95
CA ALA A 20 -27.14 -30.69 -12.31
C ALA A 20 -27.08 -29.22 -11.86
N LEU A 21 -27.69 -28.37 -12.69
CA LEU A 21 -28.19 -27.04 -12.34
C LEU A 21 -29.13 -27.13 -11.13
N ALA A 22 -28.85 -26.36 -10.09
CA ALA A 22 -29.86 -25.90 -9.14
C ALA A 22 -30.20 -24.43 -9.50
N ALA A 23 -31.23 -24.26 -10.32
CA ALA A 23 -31.94 -23.00 -10.45
C ALA A 23 -32.87 -22.86 -9.25
N ALA A 24 -32.49 -22.02 -8.28
CA ALA A 24 -33.38 -21.56 -7.24
C ALA A 24 -33.96 -20.20 -7.64
N CYS A 25 -35.19 -20.23 -8.16
CA CYS A 25 -36.07 -19.08 -8.17
C CYS A 25 -36.56 -18.86 -6.73
N GLY A 26 -36.22 -17.72 -6.13
CA GLY A 26 -36.74 -17.25 -4.85
C GLY A 26 -37.35 -15.87 -5.05
N ASN A 27 -38.65 -15.77 -4.75
CA ASN A 27 -39.53 -14.64 -4.97
C ASN A 27 -39.05 -13.31 -4.38
N SER A 28 -39.41 -12.26 -5.11
CA SER A 28 -39.54 -10.87 -4.70
C SER A 28 -40.43 -10.69 -3.47
N ASP A 29 -39.88 -10.08 -2.42
CA ASP A 29 -40.65 -9.39 -1.39
C ASP A 29 -40.37 -7.88 -1.47
N GLU A 30 -41.45 -7.14 -1.72
CA GLU A 30 -41.52 -5.69 -1.68
C GLU A 30 -41.11 -5.15 -0.31
N SER A 31 -39.97 -4.47 -0.24
CA SER A 31 -39.65 -3.62 0.90
C SER A 31 -39.95 -2.17 0.52
N LYS A 32 -41.08 -1.67 1.01
CA LYS A 32 -41.47 -0.26 0.99
C LYS A 32 -40.43 0.55 1.77
N PHE A 33 -39.79 1.51 1.11
CA PHE A 33 -39.03 2.56 1.79
C PHE A 33 -40.01 3.63 2.26
N ASP A 34 -40.18 3.74 3.58
CA ASP A 34 -40.71 4.95 4.21
C ASP A 34 -39.63 6.02 4.17
N GLN A 35 -39.98 7.12 3.52
CA GLN A 35 -39.19 8.33 3.40
C GLN A 35 -39.55 9.20 4.61
N THR A 36 -38.63 9.38 5.55
CA THR A 36 -38.72 10.44 6.56
C THR A 36 -37.33 10.88 7.00
N ASP A 37 -37.24 12.19 7.15
CA ASP A 37 -36.04 13.01 7.07
C ASP A 37 -35.02 12.89 8.22
N ALA A 38 -33.82 13.39 7.90
CA ALA A 38 -32.86 14.05 8.79
C ALA A 38 -31.97 13.18 9.70
N SER A 39 -30.79 12.81 9.19
CA SER A 39 -29.51 13.24 9.80
C SER A 39 -28.38 13.15 8.77
N GLY A 40 -27.66 14.25 8.58
CA GLY A 40 -26.65 14.39 7.53
C GLY A 40 -25.42 13.52 7.77
N THR A 41 -25.22 12.55 6.90
CA THR A 41 -23.93 11.91 6.65
C THR A 41 -23.18 12.74 5.59
N PRO A 42 -21.89 13.06 5.78
CA PRO A 42 -21.12 13.73 4.75
C PRO A 42 -20.98 12.77 3.56
N THR A 43 -21.66 13.08 2.46
CA THR A 43 -21.48 12.38 1.20
C THR A 43 -20.04 12.57 0.75
N ASP A 44 -19.33 11.45 0.68
CA ASP A 44 -18.05 11.35 0.01
C ASP A 44 -18.19 11.94 -1.39
N ALA A 45 -17.34 12.92 -1.71
CA ALA A 45 -17.41 13.70 -2.94
C ALA A 45 -16.96 12.82 -4.12
N SER A 46 -17.86 11.93 -4.54
CA SER A 46 -17.82 11.20 -5.79
C SER A 46 -17.91 12.19 -6.93
N PHE A 47 -16.88 12.22 -7.77
CA PHE A 47 -16.82 13.00 -8.99
C PHE A 47 -17.82 12.42 -10.01
N GLY A 48 -19.10 12.77 -9.84
CA GLY A 48 -20.15 12.43 -10.79
C GLY A 48 -19.94 13.19 -12.09
N GLY A 49 -19.62 12.46 -13.15
CA GLY A 49 -19.55 13.00 -14.50
C GLY A 49 -20.93 13.45 -14.95
N ASP A 50 -21.12 14.76 -15.05
CA ASP A 50 -22.13 15.34 -15.92
C ASP A 50 -21.53 16.52 -16.69
N SER A 51 -21.79 16.53 -17.99
CA SER A 51 -21.07 17.34 -18.99
C SER A 51 -21.68 18.74 -19.13
N GLY A 52 -22.17 19.31 -18.03
CA GLY A 52 -22.94 20.55 -18.01
C GLY A 52 -22.83 21.26 -16.67
N GLY A 53 -21.85 22.16 -16.56
CA GLY A 53 -21.62 22.95 -15.36
C GLY A 53 -20.68 22.24 -14.38
N GLN A 54 -19.39 22.25 -14.69
CA GLN A 54 -18.35 21.96 -13.72
C GLN A 54 -18.59 22.92 -12.54
N ALA A 55 -19.21 22.42 -11.46
CA ALA A 55 -19.45 23.20 -10.27
C ALA A 55 -18.13 23.89 -9.93
N ASP A 56 -18.15 25.22 -9.75
CA ASP A 56 -16.93 26.01 -9.62
C ASP A 56 -16.08 25.40 -8.50
N LEU A 57 -15.06 24.62 -8.88
CA LEU A 57 -14.25 23.82 -7.97
C LEU A 57 -13.55 24.73 -6.98
N TYR A 58 -13.44 26.03 -7.28
CA TYR A 58 -12.85 27.04 -6.42
C TYR A 58 -13.81 27.53 -5.33
N LYS A 59 -15.12 27.54 -5.61
CA LYS A 59 -16.16 28.02 -4.68
C LYS A 59 -16.51 27.01 -3.58
N ASN A 60 -16.35 25.71 -3.87
CA ASN A 60 -16.64 24.61 -2.93
C ASN A 60 -15.37 23.90 -2.46
N ASP A 61 -14.25 24.63 -2.36
CA ASP A 61 -12.97 24.06 -1.95
C ASP A 61 -12.62 24.45 -0.51
N PRO A 62 -13.03 23.65 0.49
CA PRO A 62 -12.73 23.95 1.87
C PRO A 62 -11.21 23.99 2.10
N PRO A 63 -10.73 24.79 3.08
CA PRO A 63 -9.34 24.73 3.51
C PRO A 63 -8.97 23.29 3.88
N PRO A 64 -7.73 22.84 3.58
CA PRO A 64 -7.28 21.53 4.01
C PRO A 64 -7.35 21.46 5.53
N LYS A 65 -7.96 20.39 6.04
CA LYS A 65 -7.92 20.11 7.48
C LYS A 65 -6.50 19.73 7.86
N TRP A 66 -6.06 20.11 9.05
CA TRP A 66 -4.75 19.73 9.57
C TRP A 66 -4.90 18.77 10.74
N CYS A 67 -4.34 17.57 10.58
CA CYS A 67 -4.27 16.50 11.57
C CYS A 67 -2.83 16.14 11.95
N GLY A 68 -1.85 16.97 11.59
CA GLY A 68 -0.44 16.69 11.89
C GLY A 68 -0.10 16.68 13.39
N PRO A 69 1.01 16.03 13.78
CA PRO A 69 1.40 15.87 15.17
C PRO A 69 1.72 17.22 15.84
N ALA A 70 1.45 17.33 17.14
CA ALA A 70 1.80 18.51 17.92
C ALA A 70 3.32 18.72 17.92
N GLY A 71 3.78 19.88 17.44
CA GLY A 71 5.21 20.20 17.31
C GLY A 71 5.83 19.87 15.95
N GLY A 72 5.06 19.35 14.99
CA GLY A 72 5.47 19.22 13.59
C GLY A 72 5.48 20.55 12.82
N PRO A 73 5.65 20.53 11.48
CA PRO A 73 5.41 21.69 10.63
C PRO A 73 4.04 22.29 11.00
N GLY A 74 3.96 23.61 11.19
CA GLY A 74 2.69 24.25 11.53
C GLY A 74 1.64 23.99 10.44
N ALA A 75 0.35 24.07 10.83
CA ALA A 75 -0.73 23.98 9.86
C ALA A 75 -0.48 24.96 8.69
N PRO A 76 -0.77 24.54 7.45
CA PRO A 76 -0.56 25.40 6.29
C PRO A 76 -1.32 26.72 6.49
N PRO A 77 -0.75 27.85 6.03
CA PRO A 77 -1.40 29.15 6.18
C PRO A 77 -2.80 29.10 5.53
N PRO A 78 -3.78 29.80 6.12
CA PRO A 78 -5.12 29.82 5.55
C PRO A 78 -5.08 30.33 4.10
N PRO A 79 -5.93 29.81 3.22
CA PRO A 79 -6.04 30.31 1.86
C PRO A 79 -6.29 31.83 1.87
N THR A 80 -5.67 32.53 0.93
CA THR A 80 -5.84 33.98 0.76
C THR A 80 -6.55 34.29 -0.56
N GLY A 81 -7.10 35.50 -0.70
CA GLY A 81 -7.87 35.90 -1.88
C GLY A 81 -9.38 35.83 -1.67
N THR A 82 -10.14 35.77 -2.77
CA THR A 82 -11.61 35.60 -2.75
C THR A 82 -11.99 34.19 -3.19
N ASP A 83 -13.22 33.76 -2.92
CA ASP A 83 -13.73 32.46 -3.39
C ASP A 83 -13.69 32.34 -4.92
N ASP A 84 -13.91 33.46 -5.62
CA ASP A 84 -13.87 33.52 -7.08
C ASP A 84 -12.43 33.53 -7.63
N CYS A 85 -11.50 34.15 -6.90
CA CYS A 85 -10.10 34.31 -7.25
C CYS A 85 -9.18 34.00 -6.05
N PRO A 86 -8.99 32.71 -5.72
CA PRO A 86 -8.10 32.30 -4.66
C PRO A 86 -6.64 32.55 -5.05
N SER A 87 -5.96 33.38 -4.28
CA SER A 87 -4.59 33.82 -4.55
C SER A 87 -3.58 32.67 -4.44
N ASP A 88 -3.89 31.62 -3.67
CA ASP A 88 -3.02 30.46 -3.52
C ASP A 88 -3.06 29.50 -4.71
N LYS A 89 -4.10 29.57 -5.56
CA LYS A 89 -4.29 28.69 -6.72
C LYS A 89 -4.03 29.36 -8.06
N ASN A 90 -4.00 30.70 -8.10
CA ASN A 90 -3.80 31.49 -9.32
C ASN A 90 -4.73 31.03 -10.46
N LYS A 91 -6.04 31.00 -10.18
CA LYS A 91 -7.08 30.57 -11.13
C LYS A 91 -6.96 31.35 -12.45
N PRO A 92 -7.02 30.68 -13.62
CA PRO A 92 -6.99 31.35 -14.91
C PRO A 92 -8.05 32.46 -15.02
N GLY A 93 -7.64 33.62 -15.54
CA GLY A 93 -8.50 34.81 -15.65
C GLY A 93 -8.50 35.74 -14.43
N CYS A 94 -7.98 35.30 -13.28
CA CYS A 94 -7.85 36.15 -12.09
C CYS A 94 -6.69 37.13 -12.22
N GLY A 95 -6.83 38.30 -11.58
CA GLY A 95 -5.87 39.39 -11.67
C GLY A 95 -4.48 39.01 -11.15
N CYS A 96 -3.44 39.51 -11.84
CA CYS A 96 -2.04 39.38 -11.46
C CYS A 96 -1.35 40.74 -11.55
N THR A 97 -0.21 40.90 -10.87
CA THR A 97 0.41 42.21 -10.67
C THR A 97 1.27 42.63 -11.86
N THR A 98 2.08 41.72 -12.40
CA THR A 98 3.10 42.06 -13.41
C THR A 98 2.98 41.18 -14.64
N GLU A 99 2.81 41.79 -15.81
CA GLU A 99 2.80 41.05 -17.09
C GLU A 99 4.12 40.27 -17.27
N GLY A 100 4.00 38.98 -17.53
CA GLY A 100 5.14 38.07 -17.67
C GLY A 100 5.58 37.36 -16.39
N GLU A 101 5.05 37.74 -15.22
CA GLU A 101 5.27 37.02 -13.96
C GLU A 101 4.76 35.58 -14.04
N THR A 102 5.45 34.65 -13.38
CA THR A 102 5.06 33.25 -13.29
C THR A 102 4.82 32.85 -11.86
N ALA A 103 3.79 32.03 -11.62
CA ALA A 103 3.44 31.54 -10.30
C ALA A 103 2.97 30.08 -10.35
N PRO A 104 3.07 29.32 -9.24
CA PRO A 104 2.47 28.00 -9.15
C PRO A 104 0.93 28.12 -9.26
N CYS A 105 0.29 27.21 -9.97
CA CYS A 105 -1.16 27.17 -10.14
C CYS A 105 -1.73 25.78 -9.87
N TRP A 106 -3.00 25.74 -9.48
CA TRP A 106 -3.70 24.51 -9.15
C TRP A 106 -5.19 24.61 -9.48
N GLU A 107 -5.67 23.79 -10.41
CA GLU A 107 -7.08 23.79 -10.82
C GLU A 107 -7.94 22.73 -10.08
N GLY A 108 -7.30 21.83 -9.31
CA GLY A 108 -7.98 20.81 -8.51
C GLY A 108 -8.46 21.30 -7.14
N PHE A 109 -9.00 20.38 -6.33
CA PHE A 109 -9.30 20.64 -4.91
C PHE A 109 -8.02 20.77 -4.08
N ARG A 110 -7.99 21.67 -3.08
CA ARG A 110 -6.84 21.85 -2.17
C ARG A 110 -6.45 20.58 -1.45
N ARG A 111 -7.44 19.76 -1.08
CA ARG A 111 -7.19 18.46 -0.44
C ARG A 111 -6.35 17.51 -1.30
N ASN A 112 -6.27 17.71 -2.61
CA ASN A 112 -5.50 16.84 -3.52
C ASN A 112 -4.20 17.52 -4.01
N ARG A 113 -3.90 18.73 -3.54
CA ARG A 113 -2.76 19.53 -4.00
C ARG A 113 -1.48 19.00 -3.34
N ASN A 114 -0.45 18.77 -4.16
CA ASN A 114 0.85 18.25 -3.69
C ASN A 114 0.73 16.95 -2.89
N LEU A 115 -0.26 16.11 -3.22
CA LEU A 115 -0.39 14.77 -2.65
C LEU A 115 0.02 13.73 -3.68
N GLY A 116 0.93 12.83 -3.31
CA GLY A 116 1.38 11.79 -4.22
C GLY A 116 1.96 12.36 -5.51
N VAL A 117 1.45 11.90 -6.66
CA VAL A 117 1.86 12.42 -7.97
C VAL A 117 1.24 13.76 -8.35
N CYS A 118 0.22 14.22 -7.62
CA CYS A 118 -0.40 15.50 -7.90
C CYS A 118 0.57 16.62 -7.56
N LYS A 119 0.74 17.54 -8.51
CA LYS A 119 1.64 18.66 -8.35
C LYS A 119 1.10 19.90 -9.02
N ASP A 120 1.47 21.04 -8.46
CA ASP A 120 1.19 22.33 -9.05
C ASP A 120 1.76 22.44 -10.46
N GLY A 121 1.01 23.12 -11.32
CA GLY A 121 1.51 23.61 -12.59
C GLY A 121 2.16 24.97 -12.44
N THR A 122 2.51 25.58 -13.57
CA THR A 122 2.94 26.97 -13.64
C THR A 122 1.98 27.73 -14.55
N THR A 123 1.55 28.90 -14.09
CA THR A 123 0.80 29.87 -14.90
C THR A 123 1.64 31.12 -15.11
N LYS A 124 1.32 31.86 -16.16
CA LYS A 124 1.95 33.13 -16.52
C LYS A 124 0.91 34.25 -16.51
N CYS A 125 1.27 35.38 -15.95
CA CYS A 125 0.47 36.60 -15.99
C CYS A 125 0.51 37.17 -17.40
N ILE A 126 -0.63 37.21 -18.08
CA ILE A 126 -0.77 37.73 -19.43
C ILE A 126 -1.72 38.92 -19.45
N ARG A 127 -1.60 39.75 -20.48
CA ARG A 127 -2.55 40.83 -20.73
C ARG A 127 -3.82 40.27 -21.35
N LEU A 128 -4.90 40.25 -20.58
CA LEU A 128 -6.23 39.80 -21.02
C LEU A 128 -6.99 40.92 -21.75
N SER A 129 -6.76 42.18 -21.39
CA SER A 129 -7.28 43.38 -22.08
C SER A 129 -6.33 44.56 -21.93
N GLU A 130 -6.60 45.69 -22.59
CA GLU A 130 -5.75 46.90 -22.54
C GLU A 130 -5.45 47.37 -21.10
N THR A 131 -6.38 47.12 -20.17
CA THR A 131 -6.32 47.57 -18.77
C THR A 131 -6.29 46.42 -17.76
N ARG A 132 -6.36 45.16 -18.21
CA ARG A 132 -6.45 44.00 -17.31
C ARG A 132 -5.36 42.97 -17.59
N LEU A 133 -4.61 42.65 -16.54
CA LEU A 133 -3.74 41.49 -16.48
C LEU A 133 -4.48 40.35 -15.79
N GLY A 134 -4.20 39.11 -16.20
CA GLY A 134 -4.66 37.94 -15.47
C GLY A 134 -3.85 36.69 -15.76
N TRP A 135 -3.99 35.70 -14.90
CA TRP A 135 -3.31 34.41 -15.04
C TRP A 135 -3.80 33.66 -16.28
N ASP A 136 -2.88 33.10 -17.05
CA ASP A 136 -3.17 32.19 -18.16
C ASP A 136 -3.53 30.79 -17.62
N LYS A 137 -3.81 29.83 -18.53
CA LYS A 137 -4.04 28.42 -18.20
C LYS A 137 -2.90 27.83 -17.35
N CYS A 138 -3.25 26.87 -16.49
CA CYS A 138 -2.26 26.20 -15.66
C CYS A 138 -1.55 25.09 -16.44
N GLU A 139 -0.26 25.29 -16.76
CA GLU A 139 0.52 24.32 -17.53
C GLU A 139 1.34 23.38 -16.63
N GLY A 140 1.33 22.08 -16.91
CA GLY A 140 2.17 21.10 -16.22
C GLY A 140 1.64 20.61 -14.86
N GLN A 141 0.45 21.05 -14.44
CA GLN A 141 -0.23 20.48 -13.28
C GLN A 141 -0.59 19.01 -13.52
N VAL A 142 -0.61 18.23 -12.45
CA VAL A 142 -1.11 16.85 -12.45
C VAL A 142 -2.32 16.80 -11.53
N LEU A 143 -3.49 16.58 -12.11
CA LEU A 143 -4.75 16.47 -11.40
C LEU A 143 -5.08 14.99 -11.14
N PRO A 144 -5.82 14.68 -10.06
CA PRO A 144 -6.23 13.32 -9.79
C PRO A 144 -7.26 12.87 -10.83
N GLU A 145 -7.14 11.62 -11.27
CA GLU A 145 -8.12 10.98 -12.13
C GLU A 145 -9.43 10.75 -11.37
N VAL A 146 -10.54 11.09 -12.03
CA VAL A 146 -11.88 10.95 -11.47
C VAL A 146 -12.18 9.48 -11.16
N GLY A 147 -12.41 9.17 -9.88
CA GLY A 147 -12.75 7.83 -9.40
C GLY A 147 -11.57 6.85 -9.35
N ALA A 148 -10.35 7.31 -9.62
CA ALA A 148 -9.16 6.48 -9.46
C ALA A 148 -8.84 6.22 -7.98
N LYS A 149 -7.93 5.26 -7.73
CA LYS A 149 -7.34 4.98 -6.41
C LYS A 149 -5.81 4.98 -6.50
N GLY A 150 -5.15 5.21 -5.35
CA GLY A 150 -3.68 5.17 -5.26
C GLY A 150 -3.03 6.28 -6.10
N LYS A 151 -2.05 5.91 -6.92
CA LYS A 151 -1.27 6.84 -7.76
C LYS A 151 -2.11 7.74 -8.63
N ALA A 152 -3.06 7.18 -9.37
CA ALA A 152 -3.92 8.00 -10.23
C ALA A 152 -4.88 8.90 -9.44
N ALA A 153 -5.15 8.61 -8.17
CA ALA A 153 -6.01 9.42 -7.30
C ALA A 153 -5.25 10.49 -6.51
N CYS A 154 -3.92 10.54 -6.64
CA CYS A 154 -3.07 11.38 -5.80
C CYS A 154 -3.27 11.11 -4.31
N SER A 155 -3.46 9.84 -3.96
CA SER A 155 -3.52 9.42 -2.57
C SER A 155 -2.12 9.30 -1.97
N CYS A 156 -2.04 9.55 -0.68
CA CYS A 156 -0.86 9.24 0.15
C CYS A 156 -0.49 7.76 0.00
N PHE A 157 0.82 7.44 0.05
CA PHE A 157 1.39 6.13 -0.31
C PHE A 157 1.22 5.75 -1.79
N SER A 158 1.19 6.72 -2.69
CA SER A 158 1.23 6.45 -4.14
C SER A 158 2.62 6.16 -4.69
N GLU A 159 3.64 6.75 -4.07
CA GLU A 159 5.05 6.51 -4.36
C GLU A 159 5.85 6.47 -3.06
N GLY A 160 6.80 5.55 -2.99
CA GLY A 160 7.67 5.49 -1.82
C GLY A 160 8.52 4.23 -1.73
N VAL A 161 9.32 4.22 -0.66
CA VAL A 161 10.18 3.10 -0.30
C VAL A 161 10.12 2.89 1.20
N TRP A 162 9.70 1.70 1.62
CA TRP A 162 9.96 1.19 2.96
C TRP A 162 11.14 0.23 2.89
N LYS A 163 12.30 0.67 3.38
CA LYS A 163 13.50 -0.16 3.41
C LYS A 163 13.56 -0.91 4.73
N ILE A 164 13.57 -2.23 4.63
CA ILE A 164 13.74 -3.14 5.75
C ILE A 164 15.00 -3.96 5.48
N PRO A 165 16.17 -3.58 6.02
CA PRO A 165 17.44 -4.26 5.73
C PRO A 165 17.42 -5.77 5.99
N ASN A 166 16.64 -6.22 6.99
CA ASN A 166 16.56 -7.62 7.39
C ASN A 166 15.10 -8.09 7.52
N ILE A 167 14.73 -9.04 6.67
CA ILE A 167 13.42 -9.71 6.73
C ILE A 167 13.55 -11.23 6.66
N SER A 168 14.74 -11.76 6.96
CA SER A 168 14.99 -13.19 6.87
C SER A 168 14.28 -13.96 8.00
N PRO A 169 13.50 -15.01 7.68
CA PRO A 169 13.03 -15.98 8.65
C PRO A 169 14.02 -17.14 8.83
N CYS A 170 14.20 -17.57 10.08
CA CYS A 170 14.88 -18.80 10.45
C CYS A 170 13.87 -19.88 10.77
N PHE A 171 14.21 -21.13 10.43
CA PHE A 171 13.33 -22.28 10.61
C PHE A 171 14.04 -23.34 11.43
N TRP A 172 13.28 -23.99 12.30
CA TRP A 172 13.74 -25.02 13.21
C TRP A 172 12.82 -26.22 13.12
N ASP A 173 13.41 -27.40 12.99
CA ASP A 173 12.72 -28.68 13.13
C ASP A 173 13.15 -29.32 14.44
N PHE A 174 12.16 -29.70 15.25
CA PHE A 174 12.37 -30.33 16.55
C PHE A 174 12.29 -31.85 16.46
N SER A 175 12.89 -32.54 17.43
CA SER A 175 12.92 -34.01 17.46
C SER A 175 11.54 -34.65 17.64
N ASP A 176 10.55 -33.90 18.14
CA ASP A 176 9.16 -34.34 18.29
C ASP A 176 8.35 -34.22 16.97
N GLY A 177 9.01 -33.80 15.87
CA GLY A 177 8.40 -33.62 14.56
C GLY A 177 7.63 -32.30 14.39
N THR A 178 7.66 -31.40 15.38
CA THR A 178 7.17 -30.04 15.24
C THR A 178 8.20 -29.15 14.53
N SER A 179 7.73 -28.05 13.97
CA SER A 179 8.58 -27.05 13.32
C SER A 179 8.17 -25.66 13.80
N ALA A 180 9.14 -24.77 13.93
CA ALA A 180 8.91 -23.37 14.26
C ALA A 180 9.69 -22.45 13.32
N ALA A 181 9.27 -21.19 13.28
CA ALA A 181 10.00 -20.12 12.64
C ALA A 181 10.25 -18.97 13.59
N VAL A 182 11.36 -18.27 13.42
CA VAL A 182 11.71 -17.09 14.21
C VAL A 182 12.36 -16.03 13.32
N SER A 183 12.30 -14.77 13.74
CA SER A 183 13.08 -13.71 13.13
C SER A 183 14.59 -13.96 13.27
N THR A 184 15.38 -13.62 12.26
CA THR A 184 16.83 -13.44 12.40
C THR A 184 17.17 -12.32 13.38
N VAL A 185 18.40 -12.35 13.89
CA VAL A 185 19.03 -11.23 14.62
C VAL A 185 20.14 -10.63 13.78
N VAL A 186 20.30 -9.31 13.82
CA VAL A 186 21.40 -8.62 13.14
C VAL A 186 22.56 -8.49 14.12
N ASP A 187 23.73 -9.01 13.77
CA ASP A 187 24.93 -8.89 14.60
C ASP A 187 25.56 -7.49 14.52
N GLY A 188 26.58 -7.23 15.35
CA GLY A 188 27.29 -5.95 15.36
C GLY A 188 28.01 -5.59 14.05
N THR A 189 28.07 -6.50 13.07
CA THR A 189 28.63 -6.26 11.73
C THR A 189 27.55 -5.95 10.68
N GLY A 190 26.27 -5.95 11.07
CA GLY A 190 25.14 -5.72 10.17
C GLY A 190 24.68 -6.98 9.44
N LYS A 191 25.17 -8.17 9.81
CA LYS A 191 24.80 -9.43 9.17
C LYS A 191 23.63 -10.09 9.91
N ALA A 192 22.60 -10.49 9.16
CA ALA A 192 21.50 -11.28 9.69
C ALA A 192 21.93 -12.73 9.94
N ASN A 193 21.72 -13.22 11.16
CA ASN A 193 22.00 -14.59 11.56
C ASN A 193 20.78 -15.20 12.27
N CYS A 194 20.67 -16.53 12.22
CA CYS A 194 19.67 -17.20 13.05
C CYS A 194 20.06 -17.14 14.52
N PRO A 195 19.10 -16.89 15.43
CA PRO A 195 19.35 -17.02 16.86
C PRO A 195 19.75 -18.46 17.22
N PRO A 196 20.41 -18.68 18.36
CA PRO A 196 20.76 -20.02 18.83
C PRO A 196 19.52 -20.93 18.89
N PHE A 197 19.66 -22.17 18.41
CA PHE A 197 18.59 -23.16 18.46
C PHE A 197 18.21 -23.45 19.93
N PRO A 198 16.92 -23.36 20.31
CA PRO A 198 16.49 -23.47 21.71
C PRO A 198 16.52 -24.90 22.26
N GLY A 199 16.82 -25.91 21.43
CA GLY A 199 16.87 -27.32 21.83
C GLY A 199 15.50 -28.00 21.86
N ASN A 200 14.50 -27.33 22.46
CA ASN A 200 13.15 -27.84 22.63
C ASN A 200 12.10 -26.77 22.24
N PRO A 201 10.89 -27.18 21.79
CA PRO A 201 9.78 -26.25 21.59
C PRO A 201 9.19 -25.79 22.94
N PRO A 202 8.47 -24.65 22.98
CA PRO A 202 8.22 -23.74 21.87
C PRO A 202 9.43 -22.85 21.55
N ALA A 203 9.52 -22.43 20.29
CA ALA A 203 10.41 -21.34 19.91
C ALA A 203 9.96 -20.03 20.56
N VAL A 204 10.94 -19.23 20.99
CA VAL A 204 10.76 -17.91 21.60
C VAL A 204 11.38 -16.85 20.70
N ALA A 205 10.74 -15.69 20.59
CA ALA A 205 11.25 -14.57 19.83
C ALA A 205 12.57 -14.07 20.45
N PRO A 206 13.61 -13.77 19.63
CA PRO A 206 14.83 -13.14 20.14
C PRO A 206 14.56 -11.83 20.89
N PRO A 207 15.35 -11.45 21.90
CA PRO A 207 15.17 -10.17 22.57
C PRO A 207 15.55 -8.96 21.70
N GLU A 208 16.41 -9.17 20.70
CA GLU A 208 16.82 -8.13 19.76
C GLU A 208 15.72 -7.80 18.74
N GLN A 209 15.71 -6.56 18.24
CA GLN A 209 14.80 -6.14 17.17
C GLN A 209 15.14 -6.88 15.86
N TRP A 210 14.13 -7.11 15.02
CA TRP A 210 14.33 -7.81 13.75
C TRP A 210 15.04 -6.93 12.72
N SER A 211 14.63 -5.66 12.62
CA SER A 211 15.17 -4.72 11.64
C SER A 211 15.04 -3.27 12.09
N THR A 212 16.02 -2.45 11.70
CA THR A 212 15.97 -0.99 11.77
C THR A 212 15.52 -0.45 10.43
N ASP A 213 14.41 0.28 10.42
CA ASP A 213 13.71 0.58 9.17
C ASP A 213 13.82 2.05 8.82
N THR A 214 13.74 2.33 7.51
CA THR A 214 13.60 3.69 7.00
C THR A 214 12.44 3.79 6.05
N LEU A 215 11.71 4.89 6.10
CA LEU A 215 10.58 5.19 5.24
C LEU A 215 10.91 6.42 4.39
N LYS A 216 10.54 6.39 3.12
CA LYS A 216 10.43 7.56 2.25
C LYS A 216 9.10 7.45 1.52
N VAL A 217 8.16 8.34 1.81
CA VAL A 217 6.84 8.37 1.15
C VAL A 217 6.45 9.80 0.78
N ASP A 218 5.55 9.88 -0.17
CA ASP A 218 5.00 11.08 -0.81
C ASP A 218 4.06 11.95 0.05
N CYS A 219 3.91 11.61 1.34
CA CYS A 219 3.03 12.32 2.25
C CYS A 219 3.51 12.22 3.69
N ALA A 220 3.33 13.28 4.47
CA ALA A 220 3.52 13.25 5.91
C ALA A 220 2.27 12.70 6.63
N GLY A 221 2.45 12.04 7.77
CA GLY A 221 1.33 11.52 8.55
C GLY A 221 1.75 10.59 9.68
N LYS A 222 0.75 10.00 10.33
CA LYS A 222 0.93 8.96 11.33
C LYS A 222 0.51 7.62 10.73
N PHE A 223 1.47 6.70 10.63
CA PHE A 223 1.29 5.46 9.90
C PHE A 223 1.56 4.26 10.80
N LYS A 224 0.72 3.23 10.64
CA LYS A 224 0.93 1.88 11.13
C LYS A 224 1.35 1.02 9.95
N LEU A 225 2.61 0.64 9.92
CA LEU A 225 3.17 -0.27 8.92
C LEU A 225 3.21 -1.68 9.50
N CYS A 226 2.74 -2.66 8.74
CA CYS A 226 2.88 -4.05 9.10
C CYS A 226 3.58 -4.84 8.00
N PHE A 227 4.48 -5.73 8.42
CA PHE A 227 5.12 -6.72 7.58
C PHE A 227 4.59 -8.10 7.97
N GLU A 228 4.04 -8.83 7.00
CA GLU A 228 3.43 -10.14 7.23
C GLU A 228 4.06 -11.20 6.32
N LEU A 229 4.59 -12.27 6.90
CA LEU A 229 5.11 -13.42 6.17
C LEU A 229 3.97 -14.43 5.97
N LYS A 230 3.62 -14.72 4.72
CA LYS A 230 2.60 -15.71 4.34
C LYS A 230 3.16 -16.89 3.54
N ALA A 231 2.78 -18.10 3.92
CA ALA A 231 3.06 -19.32 3.16
C ALA A 231 1.99 -19.50 2.07
N GLY A 232 2.35 -19.22 0.82
CA GLY A 232 1.41 -19.16 -0.29
C GLY A 232 2.11 -18.82 -1.62
N LYS A 233 1.31 -18.65 -2.68
CA LYS A 233 1.83 -18.30 -4.00
C LYS A 233 1.92 -16.79 -4.17
N TYR A 234 3.13 -16.26 -4.33
CA TYR A 234 3.38 -14.83 -4.53
C TYR A 234 2.55 -14.23 -5.67
N GLU A 235 2.44 -14.94 -6.81
CA GLU A 235 1.75 -14.47 -8.00
C GLU A 235 0.21 -14.53 -7.89
N ALA A 236 -0.31 -15.25 -6.89
CA ALA A 236 -1.74 -15.45 -6.67
C ALA A 236 -2.05 -15.52 -5.17
N PRO A 237 -1.85 -14.40 -4.43
CA PRO A 237 -2.07 -14.36 -3.00
C PRO A 237 -3.56 -14.52 -2.69
N VAL A 238 -3.88 -15.33 -1.67
CA VAL A 238 -5.26 -15.52 -1.22
C VAL A 238 -5.40 -15.19 0.27
N ALA A 239 -6.59 -14.76 0.68
CA ALA A 239 -6.86 -14.40 2.08
C ALA A 239 -6.68 -15.57 3.06
N THR A 240 -6.74 -16.81 2.57
CA THR A 240 -6.55 -18.05 3.34
C THR A 240 -5.11 -18.54 3.38
N ASP A 241 -4.16 -17.82 2.76
CA ASP A 241 -2.74 -18.17 2.86
C ASP A 241 -2.29 -18.10 4.31
N CYS A 242 -1.51 -19.09 4.73
CA CYS A 242 -1.16 -19.22 6.13
C CYS A 242 -0.20 -18.10 6.55
N SER A 243 -0.53 -17.39 7.63
CA SER A 243 0.29 -16.31 8.17
C SER A 243 1.32 -16.86 9.16
N LEU A 244 2.59 -16.85 8.74
CA LEU A 244 3.70 -17.30 9.57
C LEU A 244 3.96 -16.31 10.70
N ALA A 245 4.00 -15.02 10.37
CA ALA A 245 4.22 -13.95 11.34
C ALA A 245 3.68 -12.63 10.80
N LYS A 246 3.16 -11.80 11.70
CA LYS A 246 2.77 -10.42 11.42
C LYS A 246 3.35 -9.51 12.48
N VAL A 247 4.18 -8.56 12.06
CA VAL A 247 4.75 -7.54 12.94
C VAL A 247 4.31 -6.16 12.48
N CYS A 248 3.91 -5.32 13.41
CA CYS A 248 3.41 -3.97 13.13
C CYS A 248 4.15 -2.95 13.98
N VAL A 249 4.43 -1.80 13.39
CA VAL A 249 5.00 -0.64 14.04
C VAL A 249 4.19 0.60 13.67
N GLU A 250 4.08 1.53 14.61
CA GLU A 250 3.36 2.79 14.42
C GLU A 250 4.30 3.95 14.70
N GLY A 251 4.34 4.93 13.81
CA GLY A 251 5.22 6.08 13.93
C GLY A 251 4.72 7.29 13.15
N ASP A 252 5.20 8.46 13.55
CA ASP A 252 4.99 9.71 12.83
C ASP A 252 6.08 9.87 11.76
N TYR A 253 5.65 10.14 10.53
CA TYR A 253 6.51 10.46 9.40
C TYR A 253 6.31 11.93 9.04
N VAL A 254 7.29 12.78 9.36
CA VAL A 254 7.07 14.22 9.53
C VAL A 254 7.35 15.06 8.28
N LYS A 255 8.12 14.53 7.33
CA LYS A 255 8.46 15.21 6.07
C LYS A 255 8.22 14.30 4.87
N GLU A 256 7.36 14.69 3.95
CA GLU A 256 7.21 14.01 2.66
C GLU A 256 8.52 13.98 1.87
N ASP A 257 8.70 12.95 1.05
CA ASP A 257 9.83 12.73 0.14
C ASP A 257 11.24 12.73 0.75
N VAL A 258 11.36 12.69 2.07
CA VAL A 258 12.62 12.64 2.79
C VAL A 258 12.74 11.29 3.50
N GLU A 259 13.81 10.56 3.19
CA GLU A 259 14.12 9.31 3.90
C GLU A 259 14.34 9.59 5.39
N GLN A 260 13.54 8.94 6.22
CA GLN A 260 13.53 9.10 7.67
C GLN A 260 13.57 7.74 8.35
N ALA A 261 14.19 7.68 9.53
CA ALA A 261 14.10 6.50 10.38
C ALA A 261 12.63 6.29 10.78
N PHE A 262 12.20 5.03 10.73
CA PHE A 262 10.88 4.61 11.20
C PHE A 262 11.05 3.66 12.38
N PRO A 263 10.06 3.50 13.28
CA PRO A 263 10.20 2.60 14.42
C PRO A 263 10.60 1.18 13.98
N PRO A 264 11.58 0.56 14.65
CA PRO A 264 12.14 -0.72 14.25
C PRO A 264 11.14 -1.86 14.43
N LEU A 265 11.19 -2.84 13.52
CA LEU A 265 10.32 -4.00 13.63
C LEU A 265 10.72 -4.89 14.81
N PRO A 266 9.76 -5.27 15.67
CA PRO A 266 10.03 -6.23 16.73
C PRO A 266 10.38 -7.60 16.16
N SER A 267 11.12 -8.37 16.95
CA SER A 267 11.31 -9.80 16.71
C SER A 267 9.98 -10.57 16.83
N TRP A 268 9.99 -11.78 16.29
CA TRP A 268 8.82 -12.66 16.32
C TRP A 268 9.24 -14.13 16.37
N ALA A 269 8.30 -14.96 16.82
CA ALA A 269 8.39 -16.42 16.76
C ALA A 269 7.01 -16.99 16.40
N SER A 270 7.02 -18.05 15.61
CA SER A 270 5.83 -18.78 15.18
C SER A 270 6.02 -20.26 15.48
N ASN A 271 5.07 -20.82 16.21
CA ASN A 271 5.04 -22.24 16.58
C ASN A 271 3.97 -23.01 15.79
N ASP A 272 3.44 -22.41 14.72
CA ASP A 272 2.51 -23.09 13.80
C ASP A 272 3.27 -24.03 12.87
N SER A 273 3.43 -25.28 13.31
CA SER A 273 4.16 -26.29 12.56
C SER A 273 3.56 -26.56 11.18
N ALA A 274 2.24 -26.44 11.01
CA ALA A 274 1.60 -26.67 9.71
C ALA A 274 1.98 -25.56 8.73
N CYS A 275 1.90 -24.31 9.17
CA CYS A 275 2.31 -23.14 8.40
C CYS A 275 3.78 -23.18 8.01
N VAL A 276 4.64 -23.50 8.97
CA VAL A 276 6.09 -23.61 8.77
C VAL A 276 6.42 -24.68 7.74
N LYS A 277 5.79 -25.86 7.84
CA LYS A 277 5.98 -26.95 6.87
C LYS A 277 5.49 -26.55 5.49
N GLN A 278 4.35 -25.87 5.39
CA GLN A 278 3.84 -25.32 4.14
C GLN A 278 4.85 -24.33 3.54
N TRP A 279 5.35 -23.37 4.33
CA TRP A 279 6.36 -22.42 3.89
C TRP A 279 7.62 -23.13 3.34
N ASN A 280 8.13 -24.12 4.07
CA ASN A 280 9.31 -24.86 3.62
C ASN A 280 9.07 -25.59 2.30
N ALA A 281 7.86 -26.12 2.08
CA ALA A 281 7.50 -26.86 0.88
C ALA A 281 7.30 -25.97 -0.34
N VAL A 282 6.55 -24.86 -0.21
CA VAL A 282 6.10 -24.05 -1.35
C VAL A 282 6.71 -22.64 -1.40
N GLY A 283 7.48 -22.25 -0.39
CA GLY A 283 7.93 -20.88 -0.22
C GLY A 283 6.83 -19.99 0.34
N GLY A 284 6.93 -18.70 0.05
CA GLY A 284 5.97 -17.73 0.55
C GLY A 284 6.21 -16.34 0.02
N TYR A 285 5.56 -15.38 0.65
CA TYR A 285 5.73 -13.97 0.35
C TYR A 285 5.64 -13.12 1.61
N GLY A 286 6.36 -12.00 1.61
CA GLY A 286 6.18 -10.93 2.58
C GLY A 286 5.18 -9.93 2.03
N GLU A 287 4.18 -9.57 2.81
CA GLU A 287 3.17 -8.56 2.49
C GLU A 287 3.42 -7.32 3.34
N MET A 288 3.60 -6.17 2.68
CA MET A 288 3.78 -4.87 3.31
C MET A 288 2.47 -4.11 3.26
N THR A 289 1.98 -3.70 4.43
CA THR A 289 0.71 -2.99 4.55
C THR A 289 0.88 -1.70 5.33
N VAL A 290 0.05 -0.71 4.99
CA VAL A 290 -0.08 0.55 5.72
C VAL A 290 -1.52 0.77 6.13
N GLN A 291 -1.70 1.34 7.32
CA GLN A 291 -2.93 1.98 7.73
C GLN A 291 -2.57 3.27 8.46
N GLY A 292 -3.30 4.37 8.28
CA GLY A 292 -2.99 5.59 9.03
C GLY A 292 -3.77 6.82 8.61
N LEU A 293 -3.26 7.98 9.03
CA LEU A 293 -3.85 9.28 8.75
C LEU A 293 -2.76 10.24 8.29
N SER A 294 -2.96 10.91 7.15
CA SER A 294 -2.08 11.97 6.68
C SER A 294 -2.15 13.20 7.59
N VAL A 295 -1.16 14.08 7.50
CA VAL A 295 -1.23 15.40 8.17
C VAL A 295 -2.38 16.27 7.65
N LEU A 296 -2.97 15.93 6.50
CA LEU A 296 -4.14 16.59 5.92
C LEU A 296 -5.48 15.89 6.26
N CYS A 297 -5.46 14.96 7.23
CA CYS A 297 -6.61 14.19 7.67
C CYS A 297 -7.17 13.20 6.63
N ASP A 298 -6.36 12.78 5.66
CA ASP A 298 -6.75 11.74 4.70
C ASP A 298 -6.46 10.36 5.29
N ASN A 299 -7.43 9.46 5.19
CA ASN A 299 -7.21 8.08 5.58
C ASN A 299 -6.26 7.42 4.58
N VAL A 300 -5.27 6.71 5.11
CA VAL A 300 -4.38 5.85 4.35
C VAL A 300 -4.82 4.42 4.63
N ASP A 301 -5.68 3.89 3.76
CA ASP A 301 -6.31 2.57 3.88
C ASP A 301 -6.69 2.00 2.50
N ASP A 302 -7.31 0.82 2.47
CA ASP A 302 -7.76 0.15 1.23
C ASP A 302 -9.04 0.76 0.59
N GLY A 303 -9.50 1.90 1.10
CA GLY A 303 -10.75 2.57 0.76
C GLY A 303 -11.98 1.98 1.44
N SER A 304 -11.82 0.94 2.27
CA SER A 304 -12.86 0.36 3.12
C SER A 304 -12.49 0.45 4.61
N GLY A 305 -11.46 1.22 4.96
CA GLY A 305 -10.91 1.32 6.31
C GLY A 305 -9.95 0.18 6.69
N GLY A 306 -9.67 -0.76 5.78
CA GLY A 306 -8.72 -1.86 5.98
C GLY A 306 -7.28 -1.48 5.64
N ALA A 307 -6.32 -2.36 5.96
CA ALA A 307 -4.91 -2.08 5.67
C ALA A 307 -4.63 -2.13 4.16
N PHE A 308 -4.02 -1.07 3.62
CA PHE A 308 -3.63 -1.01 2.21
C PHE A 308 -2.35 -1.82 1.96
N VAL A 309 -2.42 -2.82 1.08
CA VAL A 309 -1.24 -3.58 0.64
C VAL A 309 -0.54 -2.83 -0.48
N PHE A 310 0.62 -2.25 -0.19
CA PHE A 310 1.37 -1.45 -1.18
C PHE A 310 2.49 -2.23 -1.85
N ASN A 311 3.02 -3.29 -1.22
CA ASN A 311 4.08 -4.09 -1.82
C ASN A 311 4.08 -5.55 -1.33
N ARG A 312 4.65 -6.43 -2.14
CA ARG A 312 4.92 -7.84 -1.78
C ARG A 312 6.33 -8.25 -2.19
N VAL A 313 6.99 -9.04 -1.35
CA VAL A 313 8.32 -9.61 -1.59
C VAL A 313 8.23 -11.13 -1.72
N LYS A 314 8.81 -11.70 -2.78
CA LYS A 314 8.80 -13.16 -3.02
C LYS A 314 9.90 -13.87 -2.22
N TYR A 315 9.55 -14.95 -1.52
CA TYR A 315 10.48 -15.82 -0.81
C TYR A 315 10.59 -17.20 -1.47
N CYS A 316 11.81 -17.72 -1.52
CA CYS A 316 12.05 -19.05 -2.08
C CYS A 316 11.55 -20.16 -1.13
N PRO A 317 11.09 -21.29 -1.68
CA PRO A 317 11.00 -22.55 -0.95
C PRO A 317 12.33 -22.97 -0.30
N ALA A 318 12.26 -23.83 0.72
CA ALA A 318 13.47 -24.29 1.42
C ALA A 318 14.44 -25.05 0.51
N LYS A 319 13.93 -25.80 -0.49
CA LYS A 319 14.76 -26.53 -1.48
C LYS A 319 15.65 -25.65 -2.34
N CYS A 320 15.32 -24.37 -2.47
CA CYS A 320 16.12 -23.40 -3.24
C CYS A 320 17.27 -22.80 -2.41
N ARG A 321 17.30 -23.04 -1.10
CA ARG A 321 18.35 -22.54 -0.21
C ARG A 321 19.67 -23.22 -0.55
N ASN A 322 20.78 -22.52 -0.31
CA ASN A 322 22.15 -23.02 -0.52
C ASN A 322 22.53 -23.34 -1.97
N GLY A 323 21.85 -22.75 -2.95
CA GLY A 323 22.17 -22.95 -4.37
C GLY A 323 21.88 -24.35 -4.89
N GLN A 324 21.03 -25.11 -4.18
CA GLN A 324 20.46 -26.34 -4.71
C GLN A 324 19.39 -25.95 -5.75
N ASN A 325 19.52 -26.51 -6.95
CA ASN A 325 18.62 -26.28 -8.09
C ASN A 325 18.38 -24.80 -8.46
N PRO A 326 19.42 -24.00 -8.72
CA PRO A 326 19.29 -22.58 -9.00
C PRO A 326 18.50 -22.27 -10.30
N ASN A 327 18.38 -23.27 -11.17
CA ASN A 327 17.69 -23.15 -12.46
C ASN A 327 16.20 -23.51 -12.37
N ASP A 328 15.72 -24.05 -11.24
CA ASP A 328 14.30 -24.36 -11.09
C ASP A 328 13.49 -23.06 -11.12
N PRO A 329 12.38 -22.98 -11.88
CA PRO A 329 11.62 -21.73 -12.03
C PRO A 329 11.16 -21.10 -10.70
N GLU A 330 10.91 -21.92 -9.68
CA GLU A 330 10.50 -21.48 -8.34
C GLU A 330 11.65 -20.94 -7.48
N CYS A 331 12.90 -21.23 -7.87
CA CYS A 331 14.11 -20.74 -7.22
C CYS A 331 14.67 -19.49 -7.89
N GLN A 332 14.08 -19.05 -9.01
CA GLN A 332 14.44 -17.81 -9.69
C GLN A 332 13.74 -16.60 -9.08
N ASN A 333 14.43 -15.46 -9.03
CA ASN A 333 13.89 -14.15 -8.62
C ASN A 333 13.28 -14.09 -7.21
N CYS A 334 13.78 -14.90 -6.28
CA CYS A 334 13.36 -14.88 -4.89
C CYS A 334 14.52 -14.43 -3.98
N GLY A 335 14.22 -13.56 -3.01
CA GLY A 335 15.22 -12.89 -2.17
C GLY A 335 15.28 -13.45 -0.75
N GLN A 336 16.44 -13.33 -0.10
CA GLN A 336 16.60 -13.55 1.36
C GLN A 336 16.56 -12.24 2.17
N GLY A 337 16.70 -11.09 1.50
CA GLY A 337 16.37 -9.77 2.03
C GLY A 337 15.28 -9.12 1.17
N GLY A 338 14.75 -7.98 1.59
CA GLY A 338 13.78 -7.25 0.78
C GLY A 338 13.69 -5.79 1.16
N ALA A 339 13.74 -4.95 0.12
CA ALA A 339 13.28 -3.57 0.20
C ALA A 339 11.95 -3.51 -0.56
N GLY A 340 10.99 -2.74 -0.06
CA GLY A 340 9.75 -2.49 -0.77
C GLY A 340 9.76 -1.11 -1.41
N THR A 341 9.77 -1.07 -2.74
CA THR A 341 9.48 0.13 -3.54
C THR A 341 8.06 0.01 -4.06
N PHE A 342 7.28 1.09 -3.99
CA PHE A 342 5.93 1.17 -4.55
C PHE A 342 5.75 2.45 -5.34
#